data_AF-A0A4Q9AX27-F1
#
_entry.id   AF-A0A4Q9AX27-F1
#
_cell.length_a   1.000
_cell.length_b   1.000
_cell.length_c   1.000
_cell.angle_alpha   90.00
_cell.angle_beta   90.00
_cell.angle_gamma   90.00
#
_symmetry.space_group_name_H-M   'P 1'
#
loop_
_entity.id
_entity.type
_entity.pdbx_description
1 polymer ?
#
loop_
_entity_poly.entity_id
_entity_poly.type
_entity_poly.pdbx_seq_one_letter_code
_entity_poly.pdbx_strand_id
1 'polypeptide(L)'
;MRLLWFLLLLLPFLLSPFPFYLTLLNFFAISALAALSLYVLTGLGGMTSFAQAAFMGTGAYATALLTVRLGLSPWVGLLAGLALSLLLALVL
;
A
#
# COMPACT_ATOMS: atom_id res chain seq x y z
N MET A 1 -18.42 -19.23 10.32
CA MET A 1 -17.93 -18.48 9.15
C MET A 1 -17.21 -17.18 9.51
N ARG A 2 -17.75 -16.29 10.37
CA ARG A 2 -17.08 -15.02 10.76
C ARG A 2 -15.70 -15.18 11.42
N LEU A 3 -15.46 -16.27 12.16
CA LEU A 3 -14.16 -16.52 12.81
C LEU A 3 -13.04 -16.94 11.83
N LEU A 4 -13.38 -17.45 10.64
CA LEU A 4 -12.40 -17.97 9.68
C LEU A 4 -11.50 -16.87 9.13
N TRP A 5 -11.96 -15.61 9.11
CA TRP A 5 -11.17 -14.47 8.68
C TRP A 5 -9.97 -14.20 9.59
N PHE A 6 -10.09 -14.47 10.90
CA PHE A 6 -8.98 -14.26 11.83
C PHE A 6 -7.87 -15.30 11.65
N LEU A 7 -8.18 -16.48 11.12
CA LEU A 7 -7.16 -17.48 10.76
C LEU A 7 -6.24 -17.00 9.64
N LEU A 8 -6.73 -16.12 8.74
CA LEU A 8 -5.90 -15.55 7.67
C LEU A 8 -4.81 -14.62 8.23
N LEU A 9 -5.00 -14.02 9.41
CA LEU A 9 -3.95 -13.20 10.05
C LEU A 9 -2.74 -14.04 10.51
N LEU A 10 -2.92 -15.35 10.69
CA LEU A 10 -1.84 -16.27 11.05
C LEU A 10 -1.07 -16.78 9.83
N LEU A 11 -1.65 -16.64 8.63
CA LEU A 11 -1.09 -17.12 7.37
C LEU A 11 0.36 -16.66 7.09
N PRO A 12 0.78 -15.39 7.34
CA PRO A 12 2.19 -15.00 7.17
C PRO A 12 3.13 -15.73 8.14
N PHE A 13 2.67 -16.09 9.34
CA PHE A 13 3.49 -16.84 10.30
C PHE A 13 3.68 -18.30 9.86
N LEU A 14 2.63 -18.93 9.30
CA LEU A 14 2.74 -20.29 8.75
C LEU A 14 3.64 -20.35 7.52
N LEU A 15 3.61 -19.31 6.68
CA LEU A 15 4.43 -19.24 5.47
C LEU A 15 5.86 -18.75 5.73
N SER A 16 6.19 -18.31 6.96
CA SER A 16 7.52 -17.80 7.32
C SER A 16 8.71 -18.67 6.87
N PRO A 17 8.63 -20.02 6.90
CA PRO A 17 9.71 -20.89 6.41
C PRO A 17 9.85 -20.92 4.88
N PHE A 18 8.87 -20.43 4.13
CA PHE A 18 8.78 -20.51 2.68
C PHE A 18 8.80 -19.12 2.02
N PRO A 19 9.98 -18.54 1.75
CA PRO A 19 10.13 -17.14 1.34
C PRO A 19 9.47 -16.79 0.00
N PHE A 20 9.39 -17.74 -0.93
CA PHE A 20 8.68 -17.55 -2.20
C PHE A 20 7.19 -17.25 -1.97
N TYR A 21 6.49 -18.09 -1.18
CA TYR A 21 5.07 -17.93 -0.93
C TYR A 21 4.77 -16.69 -0.09
N LEU A 22 5.65 -16.32 0.84
CA LEU A 22 5.54 -15.05 1.57
C LEU A 22 5.62 -13.84 0.65
N THR A 23 6.59 -13.84 -0.26
CA THR A 23 6.78 -12.75 -1.22
C THR A 23 5.56 -12.64 -2.14
N LEU A 24 5.05 -13.77 -2.61
CA LEU A 24 3.86 -13.85 -3.45
C LEU A 24 2.60 -13.37 -2.70
N LEU A 25 2.46 -13.74 -1.42
CA LEU A 25 1.39 -13.25 -0.54
C LEU A 25 1.47 -11.73 -0.36
N ASN A 26 2.67 -11.17 -0.16
CA ASN A 26 2.86 -9.72 -0.06
C ASN A 26 2.41 -8.99 -1.33
N PHE A 27 2.83 -9.46 -2.50
CA PHE A 27 2.38 -8.86 -3.76
C PHE A 27 0.88 -8.97 -3.96
N PHE A 28 0.28 -10.11 -3.59
CA PHE A 28 -1.16 -10.29 -3.64
C PHE A 28 -1.88 -9.31 -2.70
N ALA A 29 -1.43 -9.17 -1.46
CA ALA A 29 -2.04 -8.28 -0.47
C ALA A 29 -1.98 -6.80 -0.89
N ILE A 30 -0.82 -6.34 -1.39
CA ILE A 30 -0.65 -4.96 -1.87
C ILE A 30 -1.56 -4.70 -3.08
N SER A 31 -1.61 -5.64 -4.03
CA SER A 31 -2.45 -5.51 -5.23
C SER A 31 -3.95 -5.55 -4.90
N ALA A 32 -4.34 -6.40 -3.95
CA ALA A 32 -5.72 -6.49 -3.47
C ALA A 32 -6.15 -5.19 -2.78
N LEU A 33 -5.29 -4.59 -1.95
CA LEU A 33 -5.56 -3.27 -1.34
C LEU A 33 -5.79 -2.19 -2.41
N ALA A 34 -4.96 -2.15 -3.45
CA ALA A 34 -5.13 -1.21 -4.56
C ALA A 34 -6.45 -1.45 -5.32
N ALA A 35 -6.77 -2.71 -5.63
CA ALA A 35 -8.01 -3.07 -6.32
C ALA A 35 -9.27 -2.73 -5.50
N LEU A 36 -9.26 -3.00 -4.19
CA LEU A 36 -10.37 -2.68 -3.29
C LEU A 36 -10.54 -1.16 -3.13
N SER A 37 -9.45 -0.41 -2.99
CA SER A 37 -9.49 1.06 -2.96
C SER A 37 -10.13 1.64 -4.22
N LEU A 38 -9.80 1.09 -5.39
CA LEU A 38 -10.39 1.53 -6.66
C LEU A 38 -11.86 1.15 -6.75
N TYR A 39 -12.23 -0.07 -6.36
CA TYR A 39 -13.62 -0.55 -6.37
C TYR A 39 -14.58 0.34 -5.57
N VAL A 40 -14.13 0.91 -4.45
CA VAL A 40 -14.94 1.85 -3.67
C VAL A 40 -15.31 3.09 -4.49
N LEU A 41 -14.38 3.63 -5.28
CA LEU A 41 -14.64 4.83 -6.09
C LEU A 41 -15.35 4.51 -7.41
N THR A 42 -14.83 3.55 -8.18
CA THR A 42 -15.33 3.25 -9.53
C THR A 42 -16.53 2.32 -9.52
N GLY A 43 -16.55 1.35 -8.60
CA GLY A 43 -17.62 0.36 -8.47
C GLY A 43 -18.80 0.91 -7.69
N LEU A 44 -18.59 1.30 -6.43
CA LEU A 44 -19.66 1.80 -5.57
C LEU A 44 -20.00 3.27 -5.84
N GLY A 45 -18.98 4.11 -6.04
CA GLY A 45 -19.16 5.54 -6.26
C GLY A 45 -19.46 5.95 -7.71
N GLY A 46 -19.29 5.05 -8.69
CA GLY A 46 -19.50 5.34 -10.12
C GLY A 46 -18.57 6.42 -10.71
N MET A 47 -17.52 6.82 -9.98
CA MET A 47 -16.60 7.88 -10.39
C MET A 47 -15.25 7.31 -10.80
N THR A 48 -14.72 7.77 -11.94
CA THR A 48 -13.35 7.49 -12.35
C THR A 48 -12.41 8.55 -11.77
N SER A 49 -11.66 8.20 -10.73
CA SER A 49 -10.62 9.08 -10.15
C SER A 49 -9.23 8.50 -10.34
N PHE A 50 -8.32 9.31 -10.86
CA PHE A 50 -6.90 8.97 -10.99
C PHE A 50 -6.03 9.46 -9.82
N ALA A 51 -6.62 10.21 -8.88
CA ALA A 51 -5.89 10.75 -7.73
C ALA A 51 -5.26 9.65 -6.88
N GLN A 52 -5.91 8.48 -6.78
CA GLN A 52 -5.37 7.32 -6.03
C GLN A 52 -4.02 6.85 -6.55
N ALA A 53 -3.88 6.69 -7.88
CA ALA A 53 -2.62 6.27 -8.49
C ALA A 53 -1.54 7.36 -8.36
N ALA A 54 -1.93 8.63 -8.51
CA ALA A 54 -1.01 9.76 -8.34
C ALA A 54 -0.46 9.85 -6.91
N PHE A 55 -1.32 9.75 -5.89
CA PHE A 55 -0.91 9.81 -4.49
C PHE A 55 -0.13 8.57 -4.05
N MET A 56 -0.52 7.37 -4.50
CA MET A 56 0.26 6.16 -4.25
C MET A 56 1.67 6.26 -4.85
N GLY A 57 1.78 6.71 -6.10
CA GLY A 57 3.07 6.86 -6.78
C GLY A 57 3.98 7.90 -6.13
N THR A 58 3.43 9.05 -5.73
CA THR A 58 4.21 10.12 -5.08
C THR A 58 4.73 9.69 -3.70
N GLY A 59 3.90 9.08 -2.86
CA GLY A 59 4.32 8.55 -1.56
C GLY A 59 5.36 7.43 -1.68
N ALA A 60 5.17 6.50 -2.62
CA ALA A 60 6.11 5.42 -2.88
C ALA A 60 7.46 5.93 -3.36
N TYR A 61 7.47 6.87 -4.32
CA TYR A 61 8.72 7.46 -4.83
C TYR A 61 9.46 8.25 -3.76
N ALA A 62 8.77 9.07 -2.96
CA ALA A 62 9.39 9.82 -1.87
C ALA A 62 10.02 8.88 -0.84
N THR A 63 9.30 7.83 -0.45
CA THR A 63 9.80 6.81 0.50
C THR A 63 11.02 6.09 -0.07
N ALA A 64 10.96 5.65 -1.34
CA ALA A 64 12.06 4.98 -2.03
C ALA A 64 13.29 5.90 -2.17
N LEU A 65 13.09 7.18 -2.47
CA LEU A 65 14.18 8.15 -2.60
C LEU A 65 14.91 8.33 -1.27
N LEU A 66 14.18 8.56 -0.18
CA LEU A 66 14.77 8.77 1.15
C LEU A 66 15.46 7.51 1.67
N THR A 67 14.91 6.34 1.40
CA THR A 67 15.50 5.06 1.84
C THR A 67 16.72 4.67 1.01
N VAL A 68 16.63 4.72 -0.33
CA VAL A 68 17.69 4.24 -1.23
C VAL A 68 18.83 5.25 -1.37
N ARG A 69 18.53 6.55 -1.47
CA ARG A 69 19.57 7.57 -1.71
C ARG A 69 20.14 8.15 -0.42
N LEU A 70 19.33 8.32 0.61
CA LEU A 70 19.75 8.95 1.87
C LEU A 70 19.97 7.94 3.01
N GLY A 71 19.70 6.64 2.77
CA GLY A 71 19.89 5.59 3.77
C GLY A 71 18.98 5.75 5.00
N LEU A 72 17.94 6.58 4.92
CA LEU A 72 17.02 6.81 6.03
C LEU A 72 16.13 5.60 6.26
N SER A 73 15.55 5.50 7.46
CA SER A 73 14.67 4.40 7.79
C SER A 73 13.39 4.45 6.93
N PRO A 74 12.82 3.28 6.55
CA PRO A 74 11.57 3.22 5.79
C PRO A 74 10.40 3.96 6.45
N TRP A 75 10.41 4.04 7.78
CA TRP A 75 9.39 4.73 8.56
C TRP A 75 9.46 6.26 8.40
N VAL A 76 10.68 6.81 8.38
CA VAL A 76 10.88 8.24 8.09
C VAL A 76 10.50 8.54 6.63
N GLY A 77 10.86 7.64 5.71
CA GLY A 77 10.44 7.71 4.31
C GLY A 77 8.92 7.75 4.16
N LEU A 78 8.21 6.89 4.89
CA LEU A 78 6.75 6.80 4.89
C LEU A 78 6.09 8.09 5.39
N LEU A 79 6.57 8.65 6.51
CA LEU A 79 6.04 9.91 7.05
C LEU A 79 6.24 11.07 6.07
N ALA A 80 7.40 11.15 5.44
CA ALA A 80 7.68 12.16 4.42
C ALA A 80 6.81 11.95 3.16
N GLY A 81 6.59 10.70 2.74
CA GLY A 81 5.67 10.38 1.65
C GLY A 81 4.24 10.83 1.93
N LEU A 82 3.73 10.57 3.14
CA LEU A 82 2.41 11.04 3.57
C LEU A 82 2.31 12.57 3.60
N ALA A 83 3.33 13.24 4.13
CA ALA A 83 3.39 14.70 4.16
C ALA A 83 3.37 15.28 2.73
N LEU A 84 4.12 14.68 1.80
CA LEU A 84 4.15 15.10 0.40
C LEU A 84 2.80 14.89 -0.29
N SER A 85 2.16 13.73 -0.09
CA SER A 85 0.82 13.47 -0.63
C SER A 85 -0.22 14.46 -0.08
N LEU A 86 -0.15 14.81 1.21
CA LEU A 86 -1.02 15.82 1.81
C LEU A 86 -0.80 17.21 1.18
N LEU A 87 0.45 17.63 1.03
CA LEU A 87 0.78 18.91 0.40
C LEU A 87 0.25 18.98 -1.04
N LEU A 88 0.42 17.90 -1.81
CA LEU A 88 -0.12 17.83 -3.17
C LEU A 88 -1.65 17.91 -3.18
N ALA A 89 -2.32 17.20 -2.27
CA ALA A 89 -3.77 17.23 -2.15
C ALA A 89 -4.34 18.60 -1.71
N LEU A 90 -3.54 19.45 -1.05
CA LEU A 90 -3.94 20.83 -0.71
C LEU A 90 -3.79 21.80 -1.89
N VAL A 91 -2.89 21.49 -2.81
CA VAL A 91 -2.56 22.36 -3.96
C VAL A 91 -3.44 22.04 -5.18
N LEU A 92 -3.84 20.78 -5.35
CA LEU A 92 -4.70 20.27 -6.42
C LEU A 92 -6.18 20.31 -6.05
#